data_AF-A0A968TPL2-F1
#
_entry.id   AF-A0A968TPL2-F1
#
_cell.length_a   1.000
_cell.length_b   1.000
_cell.length_c   1.000
_cell.angle_alpha   90.00
_cell.angle_beta   90.00
_cell.angle_gamma   90.00
#
_symmetry.space_group_name_H-M   'P 1'
#
loop_
_entity.id
_entity.type
_entity.pdbx_description
1 polymer ?
#
loop_
_entity_poly.entity_id
_entity_poly.type
_entity_poly.pdbx_seq_one_letter_code
_entity_poly.pdbx_strand_id
1 'polypeptide(L)'
;PEPKSPQPGTRKKAAELCEAEVVAALRAHGFRPAAAADALGIPRSSIYDLIEKISGLRKAAELSQEEIDNARLRVGPSVEAMAALLEVSPRALRRRLGQLGQLGS
;
A
#
# COMPACT_ATOMS: atom_id res chain seq x y z
N PRO A 1 -14.75 19.54 -13.37
CA PRO A 1 -14.42 18.18 -13.85
C PRO A 1 -14.63 17.20 -12.69
N GLU A 2 -15.82 16.62 -12.60
CA GLU A 2 -16.20 15.67 -11.54
C GLU A 2 -16.07 14.24 -12.10
N PRO A 3 -15.32 13.33 -11.46
CA PRO A 3 -15.23 11.96 -11.96
C PRO A 3 -16.46 11.16 -11.53
N LYS A 4 -17.08 10.54 -12.54
CA LYS A 4 -18.31 9.76 -12.55
C LYS A 4 -18.26 8.56 -11.59
N SER A 5 -19.31 8.42 -10.79
CA SER A 5 -19.60 7.23 -9.97
C SER A 5 -20.14 6.08 -10.86
N PRO A 6 -19.64 4.83 -10.76
CA PRO A 6 -20.29 3.68 -11.40
C PRO A 6 -21.18 2.88 -10.43
N GLN A 7 -22.30 2.40 -10.96
CA GLN A 7 -23.48 1.75 -10.36
C GLN A 7 -23.24 0.55 -9.42
N PRO A 8 -24.21 0.24 -8.53
CA PRO A 8 -24.10 -0.78 -7.50
C PRO A 8 -24.52 -2.17 -8.00
N GLY A 9 -23.56 -3.08 -8.11
CA GLY A 9 -23.79 -4.52 -8.21
C GLY A 9 -22.77 -5.20 -7.30
N THR A 10 -23.23 -5.70 -6.17
CA THR A 10 -22.47 -6.56 -5.24
C THR A 10 -21.12 -6.02 -4.74
N ARG A 11 -21.00 -4.70 -4.54
CA ARG A 11 -19.87 -4.15 -3.80
C ARG A 11 -20.10 -4.38 -2.31
N LYS A 12 -19.20 -5.13 -1.64
CA LYS A 12 -19.08 -5.01 -0.19
C LYS A 12 -18.96 -3.52 0.12
N LYS A 13 -19.79 -3.01 1.04
CA LYS A 13 -19.63 -1.62 1.43
C LYS A 13 -18.26 -1.50 2.07
N ALA A 14 -17.43 -0.59 1.59
CA ALA A 14 -16.16 -0.29 2.23
C ALA A 14 -16.30 0.01 3.74
N ALA A 15 -17.49 0.46 4.17
CA ALA A 15 -17.85 0.67 5.57
C ALA A 15 -18.03 -0.61 6.40
N GLU A 16 -18.22 -1.78 5.77
CA GLU A 16 -18.34 -3.08 6.43
C GLU A 16 -16.99 -3.80 6.52
N LEU A 17 -15.97 -3.34 5.78
CA LEU A 17 -14.63 -3.91 5.85
C LEU A 17 -13.94 -3.45 7.14
N CYS A 18 -13.42 -4.40 7.90
CA CYS A 18 -12.59 -4.07 9.05
C CYS A 18 -11.15 -3.77 8.63
N GLU A 19 -10.40 -3.07 9.48
CA GLU A 19 -8.99 -2.73 9.23
C GLU A 19 -8.16 -3.99 8.91
N ALA A 20 -8.42 -5.10 9.61
CA ALA A 20 -7.73 -6.36 9.41
C ALA A 20 -7.97 -6.97 8.02
N GLU A 21 -9.19 -6.88 7.46
CA GLU A 21 -9.49 -7.34 6.10
C GLU A 21 -8.74 -6.51 5.06
N VAL A 22 -8.70 -5.19 5.25
CA VAL A 22 -7.98 -4.26 4.37
C VAL A 22 -6.48 -4.53 4.41
N VAL A 23 -5.90 -4.69 5.60
CA VAL A 23 -4.48 -5.01 5.78
C VAL A 23 -4.15 -6.39 5.21
N ALA A 24 -4.99 -7.40 5.42
CA ALA A 24 -4.79 -8.73 4.85
C ALA A 24 -4.79 -8.70 3.32
N ALA A 25 -5.74 -7.98 2.71
CA ALA A 25 -5.77 -7.81 1.26
C ALA A 25 -4.55 -7.03 0.74
N LEU A 26 -4.15 -5.96 1.44
CA LEU A 26 -2.92 -5.23 1.10
C LEU A 26 -1.71 -6.17 1.14
N ARG A 27 -1.53 -6.94 2.22
CA ARG A 27 -0.41 -7.88 2.34
C ARG A 27 -0.44 -8.93 1.23
N ALA A 28 -1.60 -9.54 0.94
CA ALA A 28 -1.75 -10.53 -0.13
C ALA A 28 -1.40 -9.97 -1.53
N HIS A 29 -1.60 -8.67 -1.74
CA HIS A 29 -1.32 -7.98 -3.00
C HIS A 29 -0.05 -7.11 -2.98
N GLY A 30 0.85 -7.31 -2.01
CA GLY A 30 2.13 -6.59 -1.94
C GLY A 30 1.97 -5.08 -1.68
N PHE A 31 1.03 -4.74 -0.81
CA PHE A 31 0.65 -3.37 -0.42
C PHE A 31 0.33 -2.48 -1.62
N ARG A 32 -0.32 -3.05 -2.64
CA ARG A 32 -0.84 -2.34 -3.81
C ARG A 32 -2.33 -2.00 -3.61
N PRO A 33 -2.69 -0.73 -3.32
CA PRO A 33 -4.07 -0.37 -3.02
C PRO A 33 -5.03 -0.69 -4.17
N ALA A 34 -4.64 -0.42 -5.42
CA ALA A 34 -5.51 -0.73 -6.56
C ALA A 34 -5.84 -2.23 -6.66
N ALA A 35 -4.83 -3.11 -6.50
CA ALA A 35 -5.03 -4.55 -6.57
C ALA A 35 -5.83 -5.09 -5.37
N ALA A 36 -5.57 -4.58 -4.17
CA ALA A 36 -6.35 -4.93 -2.98
C ALA A 36 -7.81 -4.45 -3.08
N ALA A 37 -8.07 -3.27 -3.64
CA ALA A 37 -9.42 -2.77 -3.87
C ALA A 37 -10.19 -3.66 -4.86
N ASP A 38 -9.53 -4.02 -5.97
CA ASP A 38 -10.11 -4.89 -6.99
C ASP A 38 -10.43 -6.28 -6.39
N ALA A 39 -9.55 -6.82 -5.52
CA ALA A 39 -9.76 -8.10 -4.83
C ALA A 39 -10.87 -8.05 -3.75
N LEU A 40 -10.98 -6.92 -3.04
CA LEU A 40 -12.02 -6.68 -2.04
C LEU A 40 -13.38 -6.31 -2.66
N GLY A 41 -13.42 -6.04 -3.97
CA GLY A 41 -14.63 -5.62 -4.67
C GLY A 41 -15.10 -4.20 -4.29
N ILE A 42 -14.17 -3.34 -3.89
CA ILE A 42 -14.46 -1.95 -3.46
C ILE A 42 -13.94 -0.92 -4.47
N PRO A 43 -14.47 0.32 -4.45
CA PRO A 43 -13.90 1.40 -5.26
C PRO A 43 -12.45 1.68 -4.87
N ARG A 44 -11.61 1.97 -5.87
CA ARG A 44 -10.21 2.36 -5.65
C ARG A 44 -10.08 3.63 -4.81
N SER A 45 -11.02 4.57 -4.89
CA SER A 45 -11.04 5.74 -4.00
C SER A 45 -11.21 5.33 -2.54
N SER A 46 -12.14 4.41 -2.26
CA SER A 46 -12.45 3.96 -0.90
C SER A 46 -11.28 3.26 -0.23
N ILE A 47 -10.41 2.54 -0.96
CA ILE A 47 -9.24 1.93 -0.32
C ILE A 47 -8.22 2.96 0.17
N TYR A 48 -8.09 4.11 -0.50
CA TYR A 48 -7.22 5.18 -0.03
C TYR A 48 -7.78 5.80 1.24
N ASP A 49 -9.10 6.05 1.29
CA ASP A 49 -9.77 6.55 2.51
C ASP A 49 -9.64 5.58 3.69
N LEU A 50 -9.73 4.26 3.42
CA LEU A 50 -9.54 3.23 4.43
C LEU A 50 -8.10 3.18 4.93
N ILE A 51 -7.12 3.23 4.02
CA ILE A 51 -5.69 3.27 4.38
C ILE A 51 -5.38 4.50 5.25
N GLU A 52 -5.94 5.67 4.93
CA GLU A 52 -5.74 6.88 5.73
C GLU A 52 -6.30 6.77 7.15
N LYS A 53 -7.38 6.01 7.32
CA LYS A 53 -7.98 5.75 8.65
C LYS A 53 -7.21 4.71 9.47
N ILE A 54 -6.55 3.75 8.81
CA ILE A 54 -5.75 2.72 9.49
C ILE A 54 -4.49 3.36 10.06
N SER A 55 -4.56 3.70 11.34
CA SER A 55 -3.46 4.34 12.08
C SER A 55 -2.28 3.40 12.34
N GLY A 56 -2.48 2.08 12.17
CA GLY A 56 -1.45 1.05 12.37
C GLY A 56 -0.56 0.77 11.15
N LEU A 57 -0.86 1.34 9.97
CA LEU A 57 -0.01 1.14 8.79
C LEU A 57 1.22 2.03 8.90
N ARG A 58 2.38 1.41 9.12
CA ARG A 58 3.67 2.09 9.17
C ARG A 58 3.88 2.86 7.87
N LYS A 59 4.29 4.13 7.96
CA LYS A 59 4.49 4.95 6.76
C LYS A 59 5.89 4.71 6.23
N ALA A 60 6.04 4.65 4.92
CA ALA A 60 7.38 4.57 4.33
C ALA A 60 8.27 5.77 4.71
N ALA A 61 7.68 6.91 5.09
CA ALA A 61 8.42 8.06 5.61
C ALA A 61 9.13 7.81 6.94
N GLU A 62 8.65 6.84 7.73
CA GLU A 62 9.21 6.47 9.04
C GLU A 62 10.33 5.44 8.90
N LEU A 63 10.48 4.81 7.73
CA LEU A 63 11.54 3.84 7.47
C LEU A 63 12.90 4.52 7.48
N SER A 64 13.83 3.99 8.26
CA SER A 64 15.23 4.42 8.24
C SER A 64 15.95 3.84 7.01
N GLN A 65 17.10 4.44 6.69
CA GLN A 65 18.00 3.90 5.66
C GLN A 65 18.43 2.47 5.98
N GLU A 66 18.77 2.17 7.23
CA GLU A 66 19.19 0.84 7.67
C GLU A 66 18.08 -0.20 7.51
N GLU A 67 16.82 0.14 7.79
CA GLU A 67 15.69 -0.78 7.60
C GLU A 67 15.49 -1.12 6.12
N ILE A 68 15.61 -0.12 5.25
CA ILE A 68 15.51 -0.28 3.80
C ILE A 68 16.69 -1.11 3.26
N ASP A 69 17.91 -0.86 3.73
CA ASP A 69 19.10 -1.60 3.32
C ASP A 69 19.01 -3.06 3.79
N ASN A 70 18.55 -3.30 5.02
CA ASN A 70 18.28 -4.65 5.53
C ASN A 70 17.21 -5.38 4.72
N ALA A 71 16.15 -4.70 4.31
CA ALA A 71 15.15 -5.29 3.42
C ALA A 71 15.76 -5.63 2.06
N ARG A 72 16.54 -4.72 1.48
CA ARG A 72 17.24 -4.94 0.20
C ARG A 72 18.21 -6.11 0.26
N LEU A 73 18.90 -6.33 1.38
CA LEU A 73 19.78 -7.48 1.59
C LEU A 73 18.99 -8.80 1.69
N ARG A 74 17.80 -8.79 2.27
CA ARG A 74 16.97 -10.01 2.46
C ARG A 74 16.26 -10.47 1.20
N VAL A 75 15.70 -9.55 0.42
CA VAL A 75 14.85 -9.87 -0.74
C VAL A 75 15.42 -9.38 -2.08
N GLY A 76 16.57 -8.69 -2.06
CA GLY A 76 17.19 -8.11 -3.24
C GLY A 76 16.67 -6.70 -3.58
N PRO A 77 17.06 -6.14 -4.74
CA PRO A 77 16.75 -4.76 -5.12
C PRO A 77 15.30 -4.53 -5.60
N SER A 78 14.43 -5.54 -5.54
CA SER A 78 13.04 -5.39 -5.96
C SER A 78 12.27 -4.54 -4.94
N VAL A 79 11.85 -3.36 -5.37
CA VAL A 79 10.98 -2.47 -4.57
C VAL A 79 9.71 -3.19 -4.16
N GLU A 80 9.12 -3.98 -5.03
CA GLU A 80 7.89 -4.73 -4.76
C GLU A 80 8.11 -5.75 -3.65
N ALA A 81 9.22 -6.48 -3.68
CA ALA A 81 9.56 -7.44 -2.62
C ALA A 81 9.89 -6.73 -1.30
N MET A 82 10.65 -5.63 -1.35
CA MET A 82 10.98 -4.83 -0.17
C MET A 82 9.73 -4.20 0.46
N ALA A 83 8.81 -3.69 -0.36
CA ALA A 83 7.54 -3.12 0.07
C ALA A 83 6.66 -4.16 0.79
N ALA A 84 6.61 -5.39 0.27
CA ALA A 84 5.92 -6.49 0.92
C ALA A 84 6.56 -6.85 2.27
N LEU A 85 7.89 -6.91 2.34
CA LEU A 85 8.62 -7.23 3.57
C LEU A 85 8.50 -6.12 4.64
N LEU A 86 8.53 -4.86 4.22
CA LEU A 86 8.46 -3.68 5.09
C LEU A 86 7.03 -3.23 5.39
N GLU A 87 6.04 -3.93 4.83
CA GLU A 87 4.62 -3.65 5.00
C GLU A 87 4.19 -2.23 4.59
N VAL A 88 4.81 -1.71 3.52
CA VAL A 88 4.54 -0.38 2.97
C VAL A 88 4.18 -0.44 1.50
N SER A 89 3.49 0.59 0.98
CA SER A 89 3.21 0.62 -0.46
C SER A 89 4.50 0.81 -1.30
N PRO A 90 4.63 0.13 -2.46
CA PRO A 90 5.79 0.30 -3.36
C PRO A 90 6.00 1.76 -3.79
N ARG A 91 4.91 2.50 -4.00
CA ARG A 91 4.98 3.93 -4.38
C ARG A 91 5.55 4.79 -3.24
N ALA A 92 5.14 4.54 -2.01
CA ALA A 92 5.67 5.25 -0.85
C ALA A 92 7.14 4.87 -0.58
N LEU A 93 7.51 3.60 -0.78
CA LEU A 93 8.89 3.15 -0.69
C LEU A 93 9.78 3.82 -1.74
N ARG A 94 9.36 3.89 -3.01
CA ARG A 94 10.10 4.64 -4.06
C ARG A 94 10.30 6.10 -3.70
N ARG A 95 9.26 6.75 -3.15
CA ARG A 95 9.37 8.14 -2.68
C ARG A 95 10.39 8.26 -1.55
N ARG A 96 10.39 7.33 -0.59
CA ARG A 96 11.35 7.32 0.52
C ARG A 96 12.77 7.10 0.02
N LEU A 97 12.98 6.13 -0.86
CA LEU A 97 14.27 5.87 -1.51
C LEU A 97 14.80 7.12 -2.22
N GLY A 98 13.96 7.83 -2.96
CA GLY A 98 14.33 9.11 -3.58
C GLY A 98 14.71 10.20 -2.56
N GLN A 99 13.97 10.31 -1.45
CA GLN A 99 14.29 11.26 -0.39
C GLN A 99 15.61 10.97 0.32
N LEU A 100 15.96 9.69 0.44
CA LEU A 100 17.22 9.23 1.05
C LEU A 100 18.39 9.21 0.07
N GLY A 101 18.20 9.64 -1.19
CA GLY A 101 19.23 9.58 -2.23
C GLY A 101 19.61 8.15 -2.64
N GLN A 102 18.74 7.16 -2.38
CA GLN A 102 18.93 5.75 -2.73
C GLN A 102 18.32 5.36 -4.08
N LEU A 103 17.54 6.24 -4.73
CA LEU A 103 17.30 6.12 -6.17
C LEU A 103 18.57 6.63 -6.86
N GLY A 104 19.27 5.74 -7.55
CA GLY A 104 20.66 5.90 -7.96
C GLY A 104 21.08 7.27 -8.52
N SER A 105 22.34 7.60 -8.24
CA SER A 105 23.21 8.23 -9.23
C SER A 105 23.63 7.21 -10.28
#